data_AF-A0A438K956-F1
#
_entry.id   AF-A0A438K956-F1
#
_cell.length_a   1.000
_cell.length_b   1.000
_cell.length_c   1.000
_cell.angle_alpha   90.00
_cell.angle_beta   90.00
_cell.angle_gamma   90.00
#
_symmetry.space_group_name_H-M   'P 1'
#
loop_
_entity.id
_entity.type
_entity.pdbx_description
1 polymer ?
#
loop_
_entity_poly.entity_id
_entity_poly.type
_entity_poly.pdbx_seq_one_letter_code
_entity_poly.pdbx_strand_id
1 'polypeptide(L)' 'MSIEIKLFRPNRIYFPAEPLEGKIILKSPSSISHYGIRLTLDGSVNRQVRGGSAGAIEALYGAVKPIRIV' A
#
# COMPACT_ATOMS: atom_id res chain seq x y z
N MET A 1 -6.67 -25.20 6.33
CA MET A 1 -6.22 -23.98 7.03
C MET A 1 -6.29 -22.84 6.03
N SER A 2 -7.08 -21.82 6.27
CA SER A 2 -7.17 -20.65 5.37
C SER A 2 -7.02 -19.34 6.14
N ILE A 3 -6.37 -18.38 5.51
CA ILE A 3 -6.19 -17.02 6.03
C ILE A 3 -6.71 -16.08 4.95
N GLU A 4 -7.73 -15.30 5.29
CA GLU A 4 -8.35 -14.36 4.38
C GLU A 4 -8.31 -12.95 5.00
N ILE A 5 -8.04 -11.94 4.17
CA ILE A 5 -8.17 -10.53 4.54
C ILE A 5 -9.44 -10.01 3.85
N LYS A 6 -10.38 -9.49 4.64
CA LYS A 6 -11.62 -8.88 4.12
C LYS A 6 -11.71 -7.42 4.54
N LEU A 7 -11.69 -6.54 3.54
CA LEU A 7 -12.01 -5.12 3.74
C LEU A 7 -13.50 -4.94 3.99
N PHE A 8 -13.90 -3.98 4.81
CA PHE A 8 -15.32 -3.65 5.00
C PHE A 8 -15.95 -3.11 3.72
N ARG A 9 -15.20 -2.32 2.96
CA ARG A 9 -15.61 -1.80 1.64
C ARG A 9 -14.57 -2.20 0.59
N PRO A 10 -14.68 -3.39 -0.01
CA PRO A 10 -13.66 -3.92 -0.92
C PRO A 10 -13.56 -3.15 -2.25
N ASN A 11 -14.65 -2.53 -2.70
CA ASN A 11 -14.71 -1.82 -3.98
C ASN A 11 -14.63 -0.29 -3.84
N ARG A 12 -14.26 0.21 -2.66
CA ARG A 12 -14.17 1.65 -2.41
C ARG A 12 -12.80 2.17 -2.85
N ILE A 13 -12.81 3.31 -3.53
CA ILE A 13 -11.60 4.14 -3.71
C ILE A 13 -11.44 4.97 -2.43
N TYR A 14 -10.26 4.89 -1.82
CA TYR A 14 -9.94 5.60 -0.59
C TYR A 14 -9.12 6.85 -0.90
N PHE A 15 -9.35 7.90 -0.14
CA PHE A 15 -8.61 9.15 -0.22
C PHE A 15 -7.59 9.29 0.92
N PRO A 16 -6.61 10.20 0.81
CA PRO A 16 -5.70 10.49 1.90
C PRO A 16 -6.46 10.75 3.21
N ALA A 17 -5.93 10.22 4.31
CA ALA A 17 -6.53 10.26 5.65
C ALA A 17 -7.87 9.51 5.84
N GLU A 18 -8.37 8.78 4.84
CA GLU A 18 -9.50 7.88 5.06
C GLU A 18 -9.07 6.57 5.74
N PRO A 19 -9.80 6.09 6.75
CA PRO A 19 -9.48 4.82 7.40
C PRO A 19 -9.80 3.64 6.48
N LEU A 20 -8.79 2.81 6.21
CA LEU A 20 -8.97 1.50 5.58
C LEU A 20 -9.23 0.44 6.64
N GLU A 21 -10.49 0.05 6.78
CA GLU A 21 -10.92 -0.88 7.81
C GLU A 21 -11.23 -2.27 7.23
N GLY A 22 -10.99 -3.32 8.01
CA GLY A 22 -11.29 -4.70 7.64
C GLY A 22 -11.09 -5.69 8.77
N LYS A 23 -11.17 -6.98 8.43
CA LYS A 23 -10.97 -8.11 9.33
C LYS A 23 -10.07 -9.17 8.71
N ILE A 24 -9.28 -9.80 9.57
CA ILE A 24 -8.47 -10.96 9.22
C ILE A 24 -9.22 -12.19 9.71
N ILE A 25 -9.52 -13.12 8.81
CA ILE A 25 -10.26 -14.35 9.12
C ILE A 25 -9.31 -15.52 9.02
N LEU A 26 -9.10 -16.21 10.13
CA LEU A 26 -8.34 -17.45 10.23
C LEU A 26 -9.28 -18.63 10.44
N LYS A 27 -9.26 -19.59 9.52
CA LYS A 27 -9.98 -20.86 9.65
C LYS A 27 -8.98 -21.98 9.83
N SER A 28 -8.98 -22.58 11.02
CA SER A 28 -8.19 -23.77 11.35
C SER A 28 -9.11 -24.93 11.72
N PRO A 29 -8.84 -26.15 11.23
CA PRO A 29 -9.63 -27.34 11.60
C PRO A 29 -9.29 -27.86 13.01
N SER A 30 -8.29 -27.30 13.67
CA SER A 30 -7.78 -27.71 14.98
C SER A 30 -7.24 -26.50 15.75
N SER A 31 -7.08 -26.65 17.06
CA SER A 31 -6.48 -25.60 17.90
C SER A 31 -5.04 -25.31 17.47
N ILE A 32 -4.71 -24.03 17.26
CA ILE A 32 -3.39 -23.57 16.82
C ILE A 32 -2.88 -22.51 17.81
N SER A 33 -1.69 -22.74 18.36
CA SER A 33 -0.92 -21.71 19.04
C SER A 33 -0.21 -20.84 18.00
N HIS A 34 -0.41 -19.52 18.05
CA HIS A 34 0.19 -18.58 17.10
C HIS A 34 0.91 -17.45 17.85
N TYR A 35 2.08 -17.06 17.35
CA TYR A 35 2.89 -15.99 17.91
C TYR A 35 2.54 -14.65 17.27
N GLY A 36 1.29 -14.22 17.47
CA GLY A 36 0.75 -12.96 16.95
C GLY A 36 0.39 -12.97 15.45
N ILE A 37 -0.21 -11.87 15.01
CA ILE A 37 -0.61 -11.63 13.62
C ILE A 37 0.11 -10.36 13.16
N ARG A 38 0.85 -10.44 12.06
CA ARG A 38 1.56 -9.30 11.46
C ARG A 38 0.93 -8.94 10.12
N LEU A 39 0.58 -7.67 9.96
CA LEU A 39 0.07 -7.10 8.71
C LEU A 39 1.11 -6.14 8.13
N THR A 40 1.39 -6.26 6.84
CA THR A 40 2.23 -5.32 6.08
C THR A 40 1.39 -4.76 4.94
N LEU A 41 1.46 -3.46 4.72
CA LEU A 41 0.73 -2.76 3.67
C LEU A 41 1.74 -1.99 2.83
N ASP A 42 1.88 -2.38 1.57
CA ASP A 42 2.80 -1.77 0.62
C ASP A 42 2.02 -0.98 -0.45
N GLY A 43 2.41 0.27 -0.68
CA GLY A 43 1.87 1.12 -1.72
C GLY A 43 3.00 1.57 -2.65
N SER A 44 2.84 1.37 -3.95
CA SER A 44 3.80 1.84 -4.95
C SER A 44 3.12 2.76 -5.96
N VAL A 45 3.83 3.83 -6.34
CA VAL A 45 3.38 4.77 -7.37
C VAL A 45 4.47 4.86 -8.41
N ASN A 46 4.15 4.44 -9.64
CA ASN A 46 5.06 4.57 -10.77
C ASN A 46 4.76 5.89 -11.49
N ARG A 47 5.72 6.81 -11.47
CA ARG A 47 5.64 8.08 -12.22
C ARG A 47 6.62 8.03 -13.38
N GLN A 48 6.11 7.78 -14.59
CA GLN A 48 6.91 7.89 -15.82
C GLN A 48 6.71 9.27 -16.45
N VAL A 49 7.80 10.00 -16.64
CA VAL A 49 7.80 11.30 -17.34
C VAL A 49 8.24 11.05 -18.78
N ARG A 50 7.48 11.53 -19.77
CA ARG A 50 7.85 11.44 -21.20
C ARG A 50 8.74 12.62 -21.58
N GLY A 51 9.93 12.31 -22.09
CA GLY A 51 10.99 13.27 -22.41
C GLY A 51 10.62 14.24 -23.54
N GLY A 52 10.54 15.52 -23.16
CA GLY A 52 10.55 16.69 -24.03
C GLY A 52 11.32 17.80 -23.30
N SER A 53 10.70 18.96 -23.06
CA SER A 53 11.16 19.97 -22.07
C SER A 53 11.26 19.45 -20.62
N ALA A 54 11.02 18.15 -20.40
CA ALA A 54 11.33 17.41 -19.18
C ALA A 54 12.84 17.23 -18.93
N GLY A 55 13.72 17.29 -19.94
CA GLY A 55 15.18 17.12 -19.74
C GLY A 55 15.84 18.24 -18.91
N ALA A 56 15.33 19.47 -19.00
CA ALA A 56 15.79 20.58 -18.15
C ALA A 56 15.24 20.48 -16.71
N ILE A 57 14.07 19.86 -16.54
CA ILE A 57 13.41 19.64 -15.25
C ILE A 57 14.03 18.44 -14.53
N GLU A 58 14.36 17.34 -15.24
CA GLU A 58 15.03 16.16 -14.71
C GLU A 58 16.41 16.48 -14.10
N ALA A 59 17.16 17.42 -14.69
CA ALA A 59 18.43 17.90 -14.12
C ALA A 59 18.26 18.63 -12.77
N LEU A 60 17.11 19.28 -12.54
CA LEU A 60 16.80 19.94 -11.25
C LEU A 60 16.29 18.94 -10.20
N TYR A 61 15.48 17.94 -10.60
CA TYR A 61 14.90 16.96 -9.68
C TYR A 61 15.88 15.86 -9.25
N GLY A 62 16.96 15.60 -10.00
CA GLY A 62 18.03 14.71 -9.53
C GLY A 62 18.74 15.19 -8.26
N ALA A 63 18.64 16.49 -7.94
CA ALA A 63 19.18 17.10 -6.73
C ALA A 63 18.16 17.19 -5.57
N VAL A 64 16.88 16.87 -5.82
CA VAL A 64 15.81 16.99 -4.82
C VAL A 64 15.54 15.61 -4.21
N LYS A 65 15.63 15.54 -2.87
CA LYS A 65 15.35 14.32 -2.12
C LYS A 65 13.95 13.79 -2.47
N PRO A 66 13.76 12.45 -2.55
CA PRO A 66 12.46 11.86 -2.84
C PRO A 66 11.39 12.44 -1.91
N ILE A 67 10.37 13.08 -2.50
CA ILE A 67 9.26 13.61 -1.73
C ILE A 67 8.41 12.42 -1.32
N ARG A 68 8.36 12.16 0.00
CA ARG A 68 7.47 11.17 0.58
C ARG A 68 6.05 11.70 0.44
N ILE A 69 5.24 11.03 -0.38
CA ILE A 69 3.80 11.23 -0.38
C ILE A 69 3.30 10.56 0.90
N VAL A 70 3.03 11.37 1.91
CA VAL A 70 2.32 11.00 3.14
C VAL A 70 0.83 10.92 2.86
#